data_AF-A0A4R1F4E1-F1
#
_entry.id   AF-A0A4R1F4E1-F1
#
_cell.length_a   1.000
_cell.length_b   1.000
_cell.length_c   1.000
_cell.angle_alpha   90.00
_cell.angle_beta   90.00
_cell.angle_gamma   90.00
#
_symmetry.space_group_name_H-M   'P 1'
#
loop_
_entity.id
_entity.type
_entity.pdbx_description
1 polymer ?
#
loop_
_entity_poly.entity_id
_entity_poly.type
_entity_poly.pdbx_seq_one_letter_code
_entity_poly.pdbx_strand_id
1 'polypeptide(L)'
;MDRRKVLKGAIAGAATAAAATVAAPAVAASHSKKMKINMVSTWPRDFPGLGTGAQRFAERLTKISGGSMEVKYYAAGERVKAFDSFDEVASGNSQIYHGAEYYWKGKHPGFAYFTSVPFGLTYTEMNAWIRYGGGQELWDKLAGEYGLKGLMCGNTGVQMGGWFRKEMNSAEDFKGLKMRMPGLGGDVLSKLGASPVTLPGGQIYENLVSGAIDATEWVGPWNDKIMKFYEAAKYYYYPGMHEPGAMLSIGMNKKWWDSLTEAQQGMVEAAASTENDVMMSEYNAKNGEALASLLKEHGVKLRAFSDDIYDSFGEAADKVFDDVQKHSPLAKEIHESFIAARTNVGAWAKISDQAYVQQRNRVLGL
;
A
#
# COMPACT_ATOMS: atom_id res chain seq x y z
N MET A 1 -45.51 -39.86 -12.38
CA MET A 1 -44.36 -40.79 -12.39
C MET A 1 -43.36 -40.29 -11.38
N ASP A 2 -43.20 -41.02 -10.28
CA ASP A 2 -42.61 -40.55 -9.02
C ASP A 2 -41.25 -41.24 -8.78
N ARG A 3 -40.18 -40.44 -8.67
CA ARG A 3 -38.76 -40.87 -8.65
C ARG A 3 -38.35 -41.62 -7.38
N ARG A 4 -39.24 -41.85 -6.42
CA ARG A 4 -38.93 -42.50 -5.13
C ARG A 4 -39.10 -44.03 -5.09
N LYS A 5 -39.48 -44.68 -6.20
CA LYS A 5 -39.63 -46.15 -6.26
C LYS A 5 -38.42 -46.92 -6.80
N VAL A 6 -37.35 -46.26 -7.23
CA VAL A 6 -36.19 -46.94 -7.85
C VAL A 6 -35.17 -47.48 -6.82
N LEU A 7 -35.30 -47.14 -5.54
CA LEU A 7 -34.32 -47.53 -4.50
C LEU A 7 -34.75 -48.70 -3.58
N LYS A 8 -35.83 -49.44 -3.91
CA LYS A 8 -36.31 -50.54 -3.04
C LYS A 8 -36.60 -51.87 -3.75
N GLY A 9 -35.95 -52.17 -4.87
CA GLY A 9 -36.17 -53.43 -5.57
C GLY A 9 -34.90 -53.99 -6.19
N ALA A 10 -34.13 -54.77 -5.41
CA ALA A 10 -33.38 -55.94 -5.86
C ALA A 10 -32.40 -56.41 -4.74
N ILE A 11 -32.94 -57.07 -3.71
CA ILE A 11 -32.18 -58.03 -2.90
C ILE A 11 -32.91 -59.37 -3.06
N ALA A 12 -32.45 -60.19 -3.99
CA ALA A 12 -32.58 -61.66 -3.99
C ALA A 12 -32.01 -62.21 -5.31
N GLY A 13 -30.86 -62.89 -5.24
CA GLY A 13 -30.28 -63.61 -6.38
C GLY A 13 -28.77 -63.80 -6.23
N ALA A 14 -28.37 -64.89 -5.59
CA ALA A 14 -26.98 -65.26 -5.35
C ALA A 14 -26.23 -65.63 -6.64
N ALA A 15 -25.05 -65.05 -6.87
CA ALA A 15 -23.85 -65.73 -7.41
C ALA A 15 -22.68 -64.73 -7.53
N THR A 16 -21.51 -65.13 -6.99
CA THR A 16 -20.18 -64.52 -7.18
C THR A 16 -19.99 -63.06 -6.74
N ALA A 17 -19.68 -62.87 -5.47
CA ALA A 17 -19.10 -61.63 -4.96
C ALA A 17 -17.64 -61.48 -5.46
N ALA A 18 -17.49 -61.02 -6.70
CA ALA A 18 -16.31 -60.25 -7.05
C ALA A 18 -16.43 -58.93 -6.28
N ALA A 19 -15.60 -58.75 -5.27
CA ALA A 19 -15.43 -57.46 -4.62
C ALA A 19 -14.87 -56.49 -5.65
N ALA A 20 -15.75 -55.88 -6.44
CA ALA A 20 -15.47 -54.63 -7.12
C ALA A 20 -15.27 -53.62 -6.00
N THR A 21 -14.03 -53.50 -5.54
CA THR A 21 -13.51 -52.29 -4.94
C THR A 21 -13.88 -51.18 -5.92
N VAL A 22 -14.99 -50.48 -5.63
CA VAL A 22 -15.22 -49.17 -6.21
C VAL A 22 -14.02 -48.37 -5.72
N ALA A 23 -13.01 -48.26 -6.57
CA ALA A 23 -11.90 -47.38 -6.35
C ALA A 23 -12.53 -45.99 -6.24
N ALA A 24 -12.73 -45.55 -5.00
CA ALA A 24 -12.98 -44.15 -4.73
C ALA A 24 -11.90 -43.39 -5.51
N PRO A 25 -12.24 -42.36 -6.29
CA PRO A 25 -11.25 -41.61 -7.02
C PRO A 25 -10.17 -41.19 -6.02
N ALA A 26 -8.92 -41.57 -6.28
CA ALA A 26 -7.74 -41.15 -5.54
C ALA A 26 -7.46 -39.65 -5.77
N VAL A 27 -8.47 -38.81 -5.56
CA VAL A 27 -8.44 -37.35 -5.71
C VAL A 27 -8.15 -36.67 -4.37
N ALA A 28 -8.01 -37.44 -3.28
CA ALA A 28 -7.72 -36.93 -1.95
C ALA A 28 -6.35 -37.42 -1.44
N ALA A 29 -5.27 -36.98 -2.09
CA ALA A 29 -3.92 -36.80 -1.50
C ALA A 29 -2.89 -36.54 -2.61
N SER A 30 -3.07 -35.50 -3.44
CA SER A 30 -1.86 -34.82 -3.88
C SER A 30 -1.33 -34.11 -2.63
N HIS A 31 -0.36 -34.72 -1.97
CA HIS A 31 0.55 -33.98 -1.10
C HIS A 31 1.29 -32.99 -2.00
N SER A 32 0.64 -31.90 -2.40
CA SER A 32 1.31 -30.77 -3.03
C SER A 32 2.41 -30.38 -2.06
N LYS A 33 3.67 -30.59 -2.47
CA LYS A 33 4.85 -30.27 -1.66
C LYS A 33 4.67 -28.86 -1.13
N LYS A 34 4.56 -28.71 0.20
CA LYS A 34 4.37 -27.40 0.83
C LYS A 34 5.53 -26.50 0.44
N MET A 35 5.23 -25.42 -0.26
CA MET A 35 6.17 -24.36 -0.56
C MET A 35 6.23 -23.43 0.65
N LYS A 36 7.38 -23.35 1.30
CA LYS A 36 7.61 -22.38 2.37
C LYS A 36 8.08 -21.07 1.75
N ILE A 37 7.40 -19.99 2.08
CA ILE A 37 7.62 -18.66 1.52
C ILE A 37 8.01 -17.74 2.68
N ASN A 38 9.21 -17.16 2.64
CA ASN A 38 9.57 -16.13 3.60
C ASN A 38 9.10 -14.77 3.08
N MET A 39 8.31 -14.06 3.89
CA MET A 39 7.90 -12.69 3.62
C MET A 39 8.47 -11.74 4.67
N VAL A 40 9.25 -10.75 4.23
CA VAL A 40 9.78 -9.66 5.09
C VAL A 40 8.92 -8.41 4.95
N SER A 41 8.94 -7.52 5.93
CA SER A 41 8.05 -6.35 5.95
C SER A 41 8.77 -5.10 6.42
N THR A 42 8.36 -3.96 5.87
CA THR A 42 8.83 -2.64 6.32
C THR A 42 8.13 -2.17 7.59
N TRP A 43 7.13 -2.91 8.09
CA TRP A 43 6.27 -2.53 9.21
C TRP A 43 6.63 -3.26 10.50
N PRO A 44 6.45 -2.60 11.67
CA PRO A 44 6.44 -3.31 12.95
C PRO A 44 5.36 -4.39 12.99
N ARG A 45 5.59 -5.42 13.80
CA ARG A 45 4.63 -6.50 14.02
C ARG A 45 3.32 -5.94 14.58
N ASP A 46 2.20 -6.43 14.06
CA ASP A 46 0.84 -6.08 14.49
C ASP A 46 0.51 -4.58 14.36
N PHE A 47 1.29 -3.80 13.60
CA PHE A 47 0.97 -2.39 13.39
C PHE A 47 -0.36 -2.26 12.63
N PRO A 48 -1.35 -1.49 13.13
CA PRO A 48 -2.69 -1.48 12.55
C PRO A 48 -2.72 -0.97 11.10
N GLY A 49 -3.50 -1.64 10.24
CA GLY A 49 -3.53 -1.38 8.80
C GLY A 49 -2.30 -1.95 8.09
N LEU A 50 -1.13 -1.32 8.25
CA LEU A 50 0.07 -1.67 7.48
C LEU A 50 0.64 -3.06 7.83
N GLY A 51 0.96 -3.29 9.12
CA GLY A 51 1.55 -4.55 9.59
C GLY A 51 0.53 -5.69 9.62
N THR A 52 -0.65 -5.40 10.19
CA THR A 52 -1.77 -6.36 10.20
C THR A 52 -2.26 -6.70 8.79
N GLY A 53 -2.26 -5.78 7.84
CA GLY A 53 -2.59 -6.07 6.44
C GLY A 53 -1.57 -6.96 5.75
N ALA A 54 -0.27 -6.75 5.99
CA ALA A 54 0.76 -7.67 5.53
C ALA A 54 0.56 -9.08 6.11
N GLN A 55 0.25 -9.19 7.40
CA GLN A 55 -0.06 -10.48 8.04
C GLN A 55 -1.31 -11.14 7.43
N ARG A 56 -2.38 -10.36 7.17
CA ARG A 56 -3.59 -10.85 6.51
C ARG A 56 -3.31 -11.38 5.10
N PHE A 57 -2.43 -10.74 4.33
CA PHE A 57 -2.00 -11.27 3.04
C PHE A 57 -1.33 -12.65 3.19
N ALA A 58 -0.36 -12.78 4.10
CA ALA A 58 0.34 -14.05 4.35
C ALA A 58 -0.61 -15.19 4.76
N GLU A 59 -1.53 -14.89 5.68
CA GLU A 59 -2.57 -15.83 6.13
C GLU A 59 -3.53 -16.18 4.99
N ARG A 60 -3.96 -15.19 4.20
CA ARG A 60 -4.88 -15.39 3.08
C ARG A 60 -4.28 -16.27 2.01
N LEU A 61 -3.03 -16.02 1.60
CA LEU A 61 -2.35 -16.86 0.60
C LEU A 61 -2.20 -18.31 1.08
N THR A 62 -1.85 -18.51 2.35
CA THR A 62 -1.80 -19.84 2.96
C THR A 62 -3.17 -20.52 2.94
N LYS A 63 -4.24 -19.78 3.26
CA LYS A 63 -5.60 -20.31 3.31
C LYS A 63 -6.15 -20.68 1.92
N ILE A 64 -6.08 -19.78 0.95
CA ILE A 64 -6.66 -20.01 -0.39
C ILE A 64 -5.91 -21.08 -1.17
N SER A 65 -4.62 -21.29 -0.86
CA SER A 65 -3.81 -22.36 -1.45
C SER A 65 -4.01 -23.72 -0.80
N GLY A 66 -4.92 -23.84 0.17
CA GLY A 66 -5.13 -25.07 0.94
C GLY A 66 -3.89 -25.48 1.75
N GLY A 67 -3.03 -24.52 2.10
CA GLY A 67 -1.76 -24.74 2.80
C GLY A 67 -0.61 -25.22 1.91
N SER A 68 -0.77 -25.21 0.58
CA SER A 68 0.32 -25.56 -0.36
C SER A 68 1.36 -24.44 -0.50
N MET A 69 0.98 -23.19 -0.26
CA MET A 69 1.86 -22.01 -0.19
C MET A 69 1.86 -21.46 1.25
N GLU A 70 2.76 -21.95 2.08
CA GLU A 70 2.85 -21.60 3.50
C GLU A 70 3.76 -20.36 3.67
N VAL A 71 3.16 -19.23 4.05
CA VAL A 71 3.88 -17.96 4.20
C VAL A 71 4.32 -17.75 5.66
N LYS A 72 5.61 -17.61 5.87
CA LYS A 72 6.20 -17.18 7.14
C LYS A 72 6.50 -15.68 7.09
N TYR A 73 5.75 -14.91 7.88
CA TYR A 73 5.89 -13.46 8.00
C TYR A 73 6.95 -13.04 9.03
N TYR A 74 7.83 -12.14 8.61
CA TYR A 74 8.81 -11.45 9.44
C TYR A 74 8.54 -9.94 9.41
N ALA A 75 8.29 -9.37 10.58
CA ALA A 75 8.16 -7.93 10.73
C ALA A 75 9.52 -7.22 10.59
N ALA A 76 9.49 -5.89 10.45
CA ALA A 76 10.70 -5.07 10.39
C ALA A 76 11.63 -5.36 11.58
N GLY A 77 12.89 -5.71 11.29
CA GLY A 77 13.91 -6.01 12.30
C GLY A 77 13.98 -7.46 12.76
N GLU A 78 13.01 -8.32 12.43
CA GLU A 78 13.06 -9.74 12.84
C GLU A 78 13.97 -10.60 11.96
N ARG A 79 14.12 -10.22 10.70
CA ARG A 79 15.00 -10.89 9.73
C ARG A 79 16.00 -9.92 9.11
N VAL A 80 15.50 -8.79 8.63
CA VAL A 80 16.29 -7.68 8.07
C VAL A 80 15.72 -6.36 8.56
N LYS A 81 16.49 -5.26 8.48
CA LYS A 81 15.95 -3.92 8.78
C LYS A 81 14.87 -3.56 7.76
N ALA A 82 13.98 -2.65 8.12
CA ALA A 82 12.80 -2.30 7.31
C ALA A 82 13.15 -2.08 5.82
N PHE A 83 14.09 -1.18 5.52
CA PHE A 83 14.42 -0.82 4.13
C PHE A 83 15.32 -1.84 3.41
N ASP A 84 15.97 -2.73 4.14
CA ASP A 84 16.79 -3.82 3.58
C ASP A 84 15.92 -4.91 2.92
N SER A 85 14.60 -4.87 3.13
CA SER A 85 13.62 -5.82 2.57
C SER A 85 13.69 -5.95 1.04
N PHE A 86 14.00 -4.86 0.33
CA PHE A 86 14.14 -4.89 -1.13
C PHE A 86 15.30 -5.77 -1.57
N ASP A 87 16.49 -5.56 -1.00
CA ASP A 87 17.70 -6.29 -1.37
C ASP A 87 17.64 -7.76 -0.90
N GLU A 88 17.02 -8.01 0.26
CA GLU A 88 16.75 -9.37 0.77
C GLU A 88 15.89 -10.19 -0.20
N VAL A 89 14.92 -9.57 -0.88
CA VAL A 89 14.06 -10.27 -1.85
C VAL A 89 14.65 -10.28 -3.25
N ALA A 90 15.28 -9.19 -3.70
CA ALA A 90 15.96 -9.12 -4.99
C ALA A 90 17.06 -10.20 -5.09
N SER A 91 17.80 -10.44 -4.00
CA SER A 91 18.81 -11.51 -3.92
C SER A 91 18.24 -12.93 -3.84
N GLY A 92 16.95 -13.09 -3.52
CA GLY A 92 16.25 -14.37 -3.40
C GLY A 92 16.37 -15.04 -2.02
N ASN A 93 16.94 -14.36 -1.02
CA ASN A 93 17.02 -14.86 0.36
C ASN A 93 15.63 -14.96 1.02
N SER A 94 14.74 -14.02 0.67
CA SER A 94 13.31 -14.10 0.92
C SER A 94 12.53 -14.03 -0.39
N GLN A 95 11.32 -14.57 -0.42
CA GLN A 95 10.52 -14.66 -1.65
C GLN A 95 9.69 -13.40 -1.87
N ILE A 96 9.24 -12.77 -0.79
CA ILE A 96 8.30 -11.64 -0.82
C ILE A 96 8.76 -10.58 0.18
N TYR A 97 8.60 -9.31 -0.15
CA TYR A 97 8.49 -8.23 0.83
C TYR A 97 7.10 -7.63 0.76
N HIS A 98 6.64 -7.04 1.85
CA HIS A 98 5.51 -6.11 1.86
C HIS A 98 5.99 -4.72 2.29
N GLY A 99 5.64 -3.67 1.55
CA GLY A 99 6.11 -2.32 1.84
C GLY A 99 5.52 -1.24 0.97
N ALA A 100 6.24 -0.12 0.87
CA ALA A 100 5.97 1.00 -0.02
C ALA A 100 7.17 1.22 -0.94
N GLU A 101 6.94 1.16 -2.25
CA GLU A 101 7.95 1.29 -3.30
C GLU A 101 8.75 2.59 -3.21
N TYR A 102 8.14 3.70 -2.78
CA TYR A 102 8.86 4.98 -2.65
C TYR A 102 10.06 4.92 -1.69
N TYR A 103 10.19 3.88 -0.83
CA TYR A 103 11.32 3.76 0.10
C TYR A 103 12.61 3.51 -0.67
N TRP A 104 12.48 2.97 -1.88
CA TRP A 104 13.59 2.64 -2.76
C TRP A 104 13.72 3.61 -3.94
N LYS A 105 13.15 4.83 -3.83
CA LYS A 105 13.35 5.91 -4.82
C LYS A 105 14.83 6.23 -5.08
N GLY A 106 15.69 5.98 -4.08
CA GLY A 106 17.14 6.15 -4.20
C GLY A 106 17.81 5.12 -5.14
N LYS A 107 17.15 3.99 -5.43
CA LYS A 107 17.59 3.03 -6.45
C LYS A 107 17.14 3.49 -7.84
N HIS A 108 15.87 3.87 -7.98
CA HIS A 108 15.33 4.51 -9.18
C HIS A 108 14.11 5.36 -8.80
N PRO A 109 14.02 6.64 -9.21
CA PRO A 109 12.95 7.54 -8.77
C PRO A 109 11.56 7.11 -9.26
N GLY A 110 11.50 6.32 -10.34
CA GLY A 110 10.26 5.73 -10.86
C GLY A 110 9.51 4.86 -9.84
N PHE A 111 10.19 4.29 -8.84
CA PHE A 111 9.51 3.51 -7.79
C PHE A 111 8.50 4.33 -7.00
N ALA A 112 8.68 5.66 -6.90
CA ALA A 112 7.74 6.50 -6.18
C ALA A 112 6.32 6.47 -6.76
N TYR A 113 6.18 6.33 -8.09
CA TYR A 113 4.87 6.27 -8.76
C TYR A 113 4.08 5.01 -8.39
N PHE A 114 4.76 3.95 -7.95
CA PHE A 114 4.14 2.71 -7.48
C PHE A 114 3.90 2.70 -5.96
N THR A 115 3.90 3.89 -5.34
CA THR A 115 3.25 4.12 -4.06
C THR A 115 2.39 5.36 -4.12
N SER A 116 3.01 6.52 -4.28
CA SER A 116 2.35 7.80 -4.47
C SER A 116 3.39 8.88 -4.76
N VAL A 117 2.95 9.90 -5.48
CA VAL A 117 3.71 11.12 -5.77
C VAL A 117 2.88 12.37 -5.43
N PRO A 118 3.51 13.53 -5.20
CA PRO A 118 2.84 14.81 -5.02
C PRO A 118 1.75 15.08 -6.06
N PHE A 119 0.55 15.44 -5.62
CA PHE A 119 -0.59 15.71 -6.52
C PHE A 119 -0.88 14.53 -7.46
N GLY A 120 -0.62 13.31 -6.99
CA GLY A 120 -0.79 12.07 -7.72
C GLY A 120 -2.22 11.55 -7.76
N LEU A 121 -2.34 10.24 -7.98
CA LEU A 121 -3.60 9.52 -8.10
C LEU A 121 -4.16 9.15 -6.72
N THR A 122 -5.47 9.28 -6.56
CA THR A 122 -6.23 8.72 -5.45
C THR A 122 -6.38 7.19 -5.57
N TYR A 123 -6.90 6.52 -4.55
CA TYR A 123 -7.08 5.06 -4.54
C TYR A 123 -7.75 4.50 -5.80
N THR A 124 -8.88 5.07 -6.22
CA THR A 124 -9.63 4.59 -7.38
C THR A 124 -8.88 4.83 -8.69
N GLU A 125 -8.21 5.98 -8.80
CA GLU A 125 -7.41 6.35 -9.95
C GLU A 125 -6.13 5.50 -10.08
N MET A 126 -5.45 5.24 -8.96
CA MET A 126 -4.26 4.38 -8.91
C MET A 126 -4.61 2.94 -9.33
N ASN A 127 -5.70 2.39 -8.79
CA ASN A 127 -6.18 1.06 -9.19
C ASN A 127 -6.54 1.01 -10.68
N ALA A 128 -7.16 2.06 -11.23
CA ALA A 128 -7.49 2.14 -12.65
C ALA A 128 -6.21 2.19 -13.51
N TRP A 129 -5.23 3.00 -13.13
CA TRP A 129 -3.96 3.10 -13.85
C TRP A 129 -3.17 1.79 -13.85
N ILE A 130 -2.97 1.17 -12.69
CA ILE A 130 -2.22 -0.08 -12.60
C ILE A 130 -2.90 -1.20 -13.41
N ARG A 131 -4.23 -1.34 -13.31
CA ARG A 131 -4.95 -2.47 -13.93
C ARG A 131 -5.27 -2.27 -15.40
N TYR A 132 -5.54 -1.03 -15.83
CA TYR A 132 -6.10 -0.74 -17.14
C TYR A 132 -5.44 0.44 -17.85
N GLY A 133 -4.57 1.20 -17.18
CA GLY A 133 -3.86 2.34 -17.72
C GLY A 133 -2.40 2.05 -18.07
N GLY A 134 -1.97 0.78 -18.10
CA GLY A 134 -0.61 0.38 -18.43
C GLY A 134 0.40 0.48 -17.28
N GLY A 135 -0.05 0.76 -16.06
CA GLY A 135 0.83 0.96 -14.91
C GLY A 135 1.55 -0.32 -14.47
N GLN A 136 0.89 -1.49 -14.55
CA GLN A 136 1.52 -2.75 -14.16
C GLN A 136 2.68 -3.14 -15.10
N GLU A 137 2.54 -2.90 -16.40
CA GLU A 137 3.59 -3.20 -17.38
C GLU A 137 4.82 -2.33 -17.15
N LEU A 138 4.62 -1.05 -16.81
CA LEU A 138 5.70 -0.14 -16.46
C LEU A 138 6.36 -0.51 -15.14
N TRP A 139 5.57 -0.96 -14.16
CA TRP A 139 6.10 -1.46 -12.90
C TRP A 139 6.94 -2.71 -13.12
N ASP A 140 6.48 -3.64 -13.95
CA ASP A 140 7.18 -4.88 -14.28
C ASP A 140 8.51 -4.60 -15.00
N LYS A 141 8.53 -3.64 -15.93
CA LYS A 141 9.77 -3.16 -16.57
C LYS A 141 10.76 -2.68 -15.51
N LEU A 142 10.34 -1.76 -14.65
CA LEU A 142 11.21 -1.15 -13.64
C LEU A 142 11.69 -2.17 -12.59
N ALA A 143 10.75 -2.87 -11.95
CA ALA A 143 11.07 -3.86 -10.93
C ALA A 143 11.93 -5.01 -11.50
N GLY A 144 11.71 -5.36 -12.78
CA GLY A 144 12.47 -6.36 -13.50
C GLY A 144 13.97 -6.06 -13.61
N GLU A 145 14.37 -4.78 -13.71
CA GLU A 145 15.79 -4.36 -13.71
C GLU A 145 16.51 -4.75 -12.40
N TYR A 146 15.75 -4.93 -11.32
CA TYR A 146 16.24 -5.32 -10.00
C TYR A 146 15.93 -6.78 -9.65
N GLY A 147 15.43 -7.57 -10.61
CA GLY A 147 15.06 -8.97 -10.37
C GLY A 147 13.82 -9.13 -9.50
N LEU A 148 12.88 -8.18 -9.56
CA LEU A 148 11.65 -8.17 -8.79
C LEU A 148 10.39 -8.21 -9.68
N LYS A 149 9.26 -8.63 -9.08
CA LYS A 149 7.89 -8.50 -9.61
C LYS A 149 7.02 -7.86 -8.53
N GLY A 150 6.42 -6.71 -8.83
CA GLY A 150 5.55 -5.97 -7.91
C GLY A 150 4.07 -6.22 -8.16
N LEU A 151 3.27 -6.25 -7.09
CA LEU A 151 1.80 -6.26 -7.15
C LEU A 151 1.21 -5.35 -6.06
N MET A 152 0.07 -4.73 -6.33
CA MET A 152 -0.66 -3.93 -5.34
C MET A 152 -1.12 -4.85 -4.19
N CYS A 153 -0.90 -4.43 -2.95
CA CYS A 153 -1.26 -5.20 -1.76
C CYS A 153 -1.68 -4.32 -0.57
N GLY A 154 -2.26 -3.16 -0.84
CA GLY A 154 -2.76 -2.27 0.22
C GLY A 154 -2.94 -0.86 -0.31
N ASN A 155 -3.80 -0.08 0.34
CA ASN A 155 -3.83 1.36 0.14
C ASN A 155 -4.32 2.05 1.41
N THR A 156 -3.75 3.22 1.72
CA THR A 156 -4.14 4.01 2.91
C THR A 156 -5.14 5.12 2.59
N GLY A 157 -5.38 5.39 1.30
CA GLY A 157 -6.19 6.50 0.83
C GLY A 157 -5.42 7.81 0.82
N VAL A 158 -6.16 8.92 0.87
CA VAL A 158 -5.57 10.25 1.01
C VAL A 158 -5.02 10.39 2.42
N GLN A 159 -3.73 10.66 2.51
CA GLN A 159 -3.07 10.89 3.78
C GLN A 159 -3.25 12.33 4.30
N MET A 160 -2.99 12.49 5.60
CA MET A 160 -2.94 13.81 6.24
C MET A 160 -1.61 14.51 5.92
N GLY A 161 -1.60 15.85 5.98
CA GLY A 161 -0.45 16.70 5.68
C GLY A 161 0.67 16.70 6.74
N GLY A 162 0.45 16.04 7.87
CA GLY A 162 1.45 15.85 8.91
C GLY A 162 1.26 16.71 10.15
N TRP A 163 2.15 16.48 11.12
CA TRP A 163 2.17 16.99 12.48
C TRP A 163 3.27 18.05 12.64
N PHE A 164 2.87 19.22 13.13
CA PHE A 164 3.74 20.37 13.29
C PHE A 164 3.65 20.94 14.71
N ARG A 165 4.78 21.43 15.23
CA ARG A 165 4.88 22.10 16.54
C ARG A 165 4.33 23.53 16.51
N LYS A 166 4.40 24.19 15.35
CA LYS A 166 3.89 25.54 15.08
C LYS A 166 2.91 25.53 13.92
N GLU A 167 2.11 26.58 13.77
CA GLU A 167 1.31 26.78 12.57
C GLU A 167 2.23 27.06 11.36
N MET A 168 1.78 26.55 10.21
CA MET A 168 2.36 26.78 8.89
C MET A 168 1.43 27.76 8.16
N ASN A 169 1.92 28.98 7.93
CA ASN A 169 1.14 30.08 7.34
C ASN A 169 1.58 30.40 5.90
N SER A 170 2.83 30.10 5.56
CA SER A 170 3.38 30.34 4.23
C SER A 170 4.47 29.32 3.87
N ALA A 171 4.90 29.32 2.60
CA ALA A 171 6.02 28.50 2.14
C ALA A 171 7.33 28.77 2.92
N GLU A 172 7.51 29.99 3.44
CA GLU A 172 8.69 30.37 4.25
C GLU A 172 8.80 29.56 5.55
N ASP A 173 7.68 29.08 6.10
CA ASP A 173 7.69 28.31 7.35
C ASP A 173 8.36 26.93 7.19
N PHE A 174 8.51 26.44 5.96
CA PHE A 174 9.21 25.19 5.66
C PHE A 174 10.73 25.35 5.63
N LYS A 175 11.26 26.58 5.50
CA LYS A 175 12.72 26.79 5.45
C LYS A 175 13.40 26.35 6.73
N GLY A 176 14.35 25.44 6.61
CA GLY A 176 15.08 24.84 7.72
C GLY A 176 14.28 23.83 8.54
N LEU A 177 13.02 23.56 8.21
CA LEU A 177 12.19 22.60 8.93
C LEU A 177 12.74 21.19 8.73
N LYS A 178 13.16 20.52 9.80
CA LYS A 178 13.55 19.11 9.75
C LYS A 178 12.30 18.26 9.83
N MET A 179 11.85 17.73 8.71
CA MET A 179 10.60 16.97 8.64
C MET A 179 10.87 15.53 8.22
N ARG A 180 10.33 14.57 8.96
CA ARG A 180 10.26 13.20 8.44
C ARG A 180 9.17 13.13 7.38
N MET A 181 9.58 12.90 6.13
CA MET A 181 8.71 12.68 4.98
C MET A 181 9.47 11.86 3.90
N PRO A 182 9.00 10.66 3.53
CA PRO A 182 9.62 9.84 2.49
C PRO A 182 9.15 10.27 1.09
N GLY A 183 9.57 9.51 0.08
CA GLY A 183 9.08 9.68 -1.29
C GLY A 183 9.44 11.01 -1.93
N LEU A 184 8.71 11.35 -3.00
CA LEU A 184 8.89 12.64 -3.68
C LEU A 184 8.27 13.81 -2.91
N GLY A 185 7.41 13.54 -1.91
CA GLY A 185 6.94 14.57 -0.97
C GLY A 185 8.08 15.24 -0.24
N GLY A 186 9.05 14.45 0.25
CA GLY A 186 10.27 14.98 0.86
C GLY A 186 11.07 15.86 -0.10
N ASP A 187 11.14 15.50 -1.38
CA ASP A 187 11.85 16.29 -2.39
C ASP A 187 11.16 17.63 -2.65
N VAL A 188 9.81 17.66 -2.66
CA VAL A 188 9.04 18.91 -2.75
C VAL A 188 9.33 19.82 -1.56
N LEU A 189 9.34 19.28 -0.34
CA LEU A 189 9.70 20.07 0.84
C LEU A 189 11.14 20.58 0.77
N SER A 190 12.07 19.79 0.21
CA SER A 190 13.45 20.21 -0.03
C SER A 190 13.52 21.40 -1.00
N LYS A 191 12.72 21.41 -2.08
CA LYS A 191 12.62 22.57 -2.99
C LYS A 191 12.07 23.83 -2.30
N LEU A 192 11.31 23.67 -1.21
CA LEU A 192 10.84 24.77 -0.36
C LEU A 192 11.81 25.14 0.79
N GLY A 193 12.97 24.49 0.84
CA GLY A 193 14.03 24.79 1.81
C GLY A 193 13.96 24.00 3.12
N ALA A 194 13.09 22.98 3.22
CA ALA A 194 13.08 22.06 4.34
C ALA A 194 14.24 21.06 4.28
N SER A 195 14.47 20.35 5.39
CA SER A 195 15.43 19.25 5.50
C SER A 195 14.67 17.93 5.71
N PRO A 196 14.22 17.25 4.64
CA PRO A 196 13.48 15.99 4.76
C PRO A 196 14.37 14.88 5.30
N VAL A 197 13.82 14.03 6.18
CA VAL A 197 14.49 12.86 6.75
C VAL A 197 13.67 11.61 6.45
N THR A 198 14.32 10.52 6.05
CA THR A 198 13.66 9.22 5.89
C THR A 198 13.97 8.34 7.10
N LEU A 199 12.92 7.95 7.83
CA LEU A 199 12.99 7.05 8.98
C LEU A 199 11.94 5.93 8.85
N PRO A 200 12.25 4.70 9.30
CA PRO A 200 11.25 3.66 9.52
C PRO A 200 10.18 4.13 10.52
N GLY A 201 8.94 3.66 10.36
CA GLY A 201 7.80 4.09 11.19
C GLY A 201 8.06 4.02 12.69
N GLY A 202 8.67 2.91 13.16
CA GLY A 202 8.96 2.69 14.57
C GLY A 202 9.97 3.68 15.20
N GLN A 203 10.67 4.49 14.40
CA GLN A 203 11.65 5.47 14.90
C GLN A 203 11.10 6.91 14.95
N ILE A 204 9.91 7.15 14.37
CA ILE A 204 9.40 8.52 14.20
C ILE A 204 9.08 9.16 15.55
N TYR A 205 8.37 8.46 16.44
CA TYR A 205 7.92 9.01 17.72
C TYR A 205 9.07 9.54 18.56
N GLU A 206 10.12 8.73 18.77
CA GLU A 206 11.29 9.12 19.57
C GLU A 206 12.05 10.30 18.95
N ASN A 207 12.21 10.33 17.63
CA ASN A 207 12.85 11.43 16.91
C ASN A 207 12.03 12.73 17.01
N LEU A 208 10.70 12.62 16.93
CA LEU A 208 9.82 13.77 17.08
C LEU A 208 9.86 14.30 18.51
N VAL A 209 9.70 13.44 19.53
CA VAL A 209 9.70 13.85 20.95
C VAL A 209 11.03 14.48 21.36
N SER A 210 12.16 13.88 20.96
CA SER A 210 13.50 14.40 21.28
C SER A 210 13.84 15.72 20.56
N GLY A 211 13.12 16.07 19.50
CA GLY A 211 13.42 17.24 18.67
C GLY A 211 14.51 16.99 17.63
N ALA A 212 14.87 15.73 17.36
CA ALA A 212 15.73 15.38 16.23
C ALA A 212 15.06 15.73 14.88
N ILE A 213 13.72 15.65 14.83
CA ILE A 213 12.87 16.21 13.78
C ILE A 213 11.85 17.18 14.40
N ASP A 214 11.54 18.25 13.66
CA ASP A 214 10.61 19.31 14.05
C ASP A 214 9.16 18.98 13.71
N ALA A 215 8.97 18.20 12.64
CA ALA A 215 7.70 17.79 12.09
C ALA A 215 7.77 16.36 11.53
N THR A 216 6.62 15.73 11.34
CA THR A 216 6.52 14.43 10.67
C THR A 216 5.20 14.30 9.95
N GLU A 217 5.17 13.55 8.87
CA GLU A 217 3.96 12.91 8.38
C GLU A 217 4.04 11.40 8.64
N TRP A 218 2.93 10.68 8.46
CA TRP A 218 2.94 9.22 8.51
C TRP A 218 1.84 8.58 7.66
N VAL A 219 0.58 8.67 8.11
CA VAL A 219 -0.57 8.15 7.33
C VAL A 219 -1.79 9.04 7.53
N GLY A 220 -2.33 9.05 8.74
CA GLY A 220 -3.67 9.53 8.97
C GLY A 220 -4.15 9.25 10.39
N PRO A 221 -5.34 9.74 10.75
CA PRO A 221 -5.74 9.85 12.15
C PRO A 221 -5.64 8.53 12.93
N TRP A 222 -5.97 7.40 12.29
CA TRP A 222 -5.92 6.10 12.96
C TRP A 222 -4.51 5.71 13.40
N ASN A 223 -3.56 5.65 12.47
CA ASN A 223 -2.19 5.29 12.80
C ASN A 223 -1.50 6.37 13.63
N ASP A 224 -1.71 7.63 13.29
CA ASP A 224 -1.02 8.75 13.92
C ASP A 224 -1.42 8.90 15.40
N LYS A 225 -2.67 8.57 15.75
CA LYS A 225 -3.13 8.45 17.14
C LYS A 225 -2.38 7.33 17.88
N ILE A 226 -2.24 6.15 17.26
CA ILE A 226 -1.50 5.01 17.86
C ILE A 226 -0.03 5.38 18.09
N MET A 227 0.55 6.14 17.15
CA MET A 227 1.92 6.64 17.23
C MET A 227 2.10 7.80 18.21
N LYS A 228 1.02 8.39 18.72
CA LYS A 228 1.03 9.45 19.73
C LYS A 228 1.78 10.72 19.34
N PHE A 229 1.82 11.07 18.05
CA PHE A 229 2.49 12.30 17.61
C PHE A 229 1.93 13.58 18.25
N TYR A 230 0.66 13.53 18.69
CA TYR A 230 0.00 14.59 19.44
C TYR A 230 0.69 14.97 20.76
N GLU A 231 1.59 14.15 21.30
CA GLU A 231 2.36 14.44 22.52
C GLU A 231 3.48 15.45 22.27
N ALA A 232 4.03 15.49 21.05
CA ALA A 232 5.12 16.40 20.68
C ALA A 232 4.68 17.55 19.75
N ALA A 233 3.65 17.36 18.94
CA ALA A 233 3.16 18.31 17.95
C ALA A 233 1.63 18.43 18.02
N LYS A 234 1.09 19.66 18.01
CA LYS A 234 -0.36 19.89 18.20
C LYS A 234 -1.10 20.28 16.94
N TYR A 235 -0.42 20.75 15.89
CA TYR A 235 -1.04 21.13 14.64
C TYR A 235 -1.03 19.96 13.67
N TYR A 236 -2.20 19.57 13.19
CA TYR A 236 -2.37 18.45 12.27
C TYR A 236 -2.99 18.96 10.97
N TYR A 237 -2.21 18.92 9.89
CA TYR A 237 -2.57 19.55 8.62
C TYR A 237 -3.25 18.59 7.65
N TYR A 238 -4.09 19.12 6.76
CA TYR A 238 -4.73 18.39 5.66
C TYR A 238 -4.98 19.28 4.44
N PRO A 239 -5.20 18.67 3.25
CA PRO A 239 -4.84 17.29 2.90
C PRO A 239 -3.32 17.15 2.65
N GLY A 240 -2.80 15.93 2.74
CA GLY A 240 -1.41 15.64 2.37
C GLY A 240 -1.23 15.62 0.86
N MET A 241 -0.57 16.64 0.31
CA MET A 241 -0.29 16.71 -1.14
C MET A 241 0.59 15.55 -1.63
N HIS A 242 1.44 15.02 -0.75
CA HIS A 242 2.44 14.00 -1.06
C HIS A 242 1.84 12.62 -1.34
N GLU A 243 0.73 12.31 -0.65
CA GLU A 243 0.14 10.97 -0.65
C GLU A 243 -1.39 10.96 -0.80
N PRO A 244 -1.93 11.29 -1.99
CA PRO A 244 -3.37 11.23 -2.28
C PRO A 244 -3.96 9.81 -2.36
N GLY A 245 -3.14 8.77 -2.45
CA GLY A 245 -3.60 7.39 -2.57
C GLY A 245 -2.49 6.37 -2.38
N ALA A 246 -1.84 6.38 -1.21
CA ALA A 246 -0.61 5.62 -0.97
C ALA A 246 -0.83 4.11 -1.14
N MET A 247 -0.41 3.60 -2.29
CA MET A 247 -0.49 2.19 -2.67
C MET A 247 0.67 1.43 -2.06
N LEU A 248 0.35 0.43 -1.24
CA LEU A 248 1.32 -0.52 -0.74
C LEU A 248 1.42 -1.70 -1.69
N SER A 249 2.53 -2.39 -1.59
CA SER A 249 2.89 -3.45 -2.52
C SER A 249 3.42 -4.68 -1.81
N ILE A 250 3.26 -5.79 -2.49
CA ILE A 250 4.23 -6.87 -2.37
C ILE A 250 5.22 -6.78 -3.52
N GLY A 251 6.50 -6.93 -3.22
CA GLY A 251 7.52 -7.21 -4.21
C GLY A 251 8.05 -8.61 -4.02
N MET A 252 8.26 -9.32 -5.12
CA MET A 252 8.60 -10.73 -5.12
C MET A 252 9.89 -10.95 -5.89
N ASN A 253 10.69 -11.92 -5.46
CA ASN A 253 11.84 -12.33 -6.24
C ASN A 253 11.35 -12.84 -7.61
N LYS A 254 11.84 -12.25 -8.70
CA LYS A 254 11.34 -12.53 -10.04
C LYS A 254 11.55 -13.98 -10.45
N LYS A 255 12.70 -14.59 -10.12
CA LYS A 255 12.96 -16.00 -10.45
C LYS A 255 12.01 -16.93 -9.70
N TRP A 256 11.69 -16.62 -8.45
CA TRP A 256 10.69 -17.36 -7.69
C TRP A 256 9.30 -17.22 -8.32
N TRP A 257 8.88 -15.99 -8.63
CA TRP A 257 7.61 -15.71 -9.31
C TRP A 257 7.47 -16.48 -10.63
N ASP A 258 8.50 -16.43 -11.47
CA ASP A 258 8.53 -17.10 -12.77
C ASP A 258 8.54 -18.64 -12.65
N SER A 259 8.88 -19.18 -11.47
CA SER A 259 8.84 -20.64 -11.20
C SER A 259 7.48 -21.15 -10.73
N LEU A 260 6.57 -20.25 -10.37
CA LEU A 260 5.22 -20.60 -9.94
C LEU A 260 4.39 -21.08 -11.14
N THR A 261 3.46 -22.01 -10.89
CA THR A 261 2.43 -22.32 -11.89
C THR A 261 1.47 -21.14 -12.04
N GLU A 262 0.76 -21.06 -13.17
CA GLU A 262 -0.27 -20.02 -13.38
C GLU A 262 -1.31 -19.99 -12.25
N ALA A 263 -1.72 -21.16 -11.75
CA ALA A 263 -2.64 -21.25 -10.62
C ALA A 263 -2.04 -20.66 -9.33
N GLN A 264 -0.74 -20.85 -9.08
CA GLN A 264 -0.05 -20.26 -7.93
C GLN A 264 0.11 -18.75 -8.08
N GLN A 265 0.46 -18.27 -9.28
CA GLN A 265 0.51 -16.84 -9.59
C GLN A 265 -0.85 -16.18 -9.36
N GLY A 266 -1.92 -16.78 -9.90
CA GLY A 266 -3.29 -16.30 -9.71
C GLY A 266 -3.75 -16.29 -8.25
N MET A 267 -3.30 -17.23 -7.42
CA MET A 267 -3.56 -17.19 -5.97
C MET A 267 -2.85 -16.02 -5.29
N VAL A 268 -1.59 -15.76 -5.62
CA VAL A 268 -0.85 -14.61 -5.08
C VAL A 268 -1.52 -13.29 -5.49
N GLU A 269 -1.87 -13.14 -6.77
CA GLU A 269 -2.58 -11.97 -7.30
C GLU A 269 -3.93 -11.77 -6.61
N ALA A 270 -4.72 -12.83 -6.45
CA ALA A 270 -6.01 -12.75 -5.76
C ALA A 270 -5.86 -12.34 -4.28
N ALA A 271 -4.86 -12.89 -3.57
CA ALA A 271 -4.60 -12.53 -2.19
C ALA A 271 -4.19 -11.05 -2.05
N ALA A 272 -3.28 -10.59 -2.92
CA ALA A 272 -2.78 -9.22 -2.94
C ALA A 272 -3.87 -8.21 -3.31
N SER A 273 -4.63 -8.48 -4.38
CA SER A 273 -5.76 -7.66 -4.81
C SER A 273 -6.84 -7.55 -3.73
N THR A 274 -7.11 -8.64 -3.00
CA THR A 274 -8.07 -8.59 -1.89
C THR A 274 -7.55 -7.72 -0.75
N GLU A 275 -6.24 -7.76 -0.46
CA GLU A 275 -5.68 -6.93 0.60
C GLU A 275 -5.64 -5.44 0.23
N ASN A 276 -5.44 -5.12 -1.04
CA ASN A 276 -5.56 -3.76 -1.56
C ASN A 276 -6.94 -3.13 -1.28
N ASP A 277 -8.01 -3.92 -1.36
CA ASP A 277 -9.38 -3.51 -1.05
C ASP A 277 -9.67 -3.46 0.46
N VAL A 278 -9.31 -4.54 1.18
CA VAL A 278 -9.59 -4.68 2.61
C VAL A 278 -8.86 -3.61 3.43
N MET A 279 -7.60 -3.32 3.11
CA MET A 279 -6.82 -2.30 3.81
C MET A 279 -7.44 -0.90 3.64
N MET A 280 -7.80 -0.52 2.41
CA MET A 280 -8.45 0.77 2.14
C MET A 280 -9.78 0.90 2.89
N SER A 281 -10.58 -0.16 2.88
CA SER A 281 -11.85 -0.22 3.60
C SER A 281 -11.66 -0.07 5.11
N GLU A 282 -10.62 -0.70 5.67
CA GLU A 282 -10.27 -0.60 7.08
C GLU A 282 -9.84 0.83 7.47
N TYR A 283 -8.99 1.47 6.67
CA TYR A 283 -8.58 2.86 6.90
C TYR A 283 -9.78 3.82 6.88
N ASN A 284 -10.65 3.71 5.89
CA ASN A 284 -11.86 4.52 5.80
C ASN A 284 -12.78 4.33 7.02
N ALA A 285 -12.91 3.11 7.52
CA ALA A 285 -13.73 2.81 8.69
C ALA A 285 -13.15 3.35 10.00
N LYS A 286 -11.81 3.46 10.12
CA LYS A 286 -11.13 3.77 11.38
C LYS A 286 -10.70 5.24 11.52
N ASN A 287 -10.43 5.93 10.41
CA ASN A 287 -9.89 7.29 10.45
C ASN A 287 -10.86 8.31 11.07
N GLY A 288 -12.16 8.21 10.82
CA GLY A 288 -13.15 9.17 11.35
C GLY A 288 -13.23 9.17 12.88
N GLU A 289 -13.31 7.99 13.50
CA GLU A 289 -13.32 7.83 14.97
C GLU A 289 -12.01 8.30 15.59
N ALA A 290 -10.88 7.91 15.00
CA ALA A 290 -9.57 8.31 15.51
C ALA A 290 -9.36 9.83 15.44
N LEU A 291 -9.80 10.48 14.35
CA LEU A 291 -9.76 11.94 14.23
C LEU A 291 -10.61 12.60 15.32
N ALA A 292 -11.84 12.13 15.53
CA ALA A 292 -12.71 12.70 16.55
C ALA A 292 -12.07 12.64 17.95
N SER A 293 -11.41 11.52 18.29
CA SER A 293 -10.68 11.38 19.55
C SER A 293 -9.46 12.29 19.63
N LEU A 294 -8.65 12.42 18.57
CA LEU A 294 -7.51 13.36 18.53
C LEU A 294 -7.95 14.80 18.85
N LEU A 295 -9.08 15.23 18.30
CA LEU A 295 -9.60 16.58 18.51
C LEU A 295 -10.19 16.78 19.91
N LYS A 296 -11.03 15.83 20.37
CA LYS A 296 -11.78 15.96 21.63
C LYS A 296 -10.94 15.67 22.87
N GLU A 297 -10.06 14.67 22.79
CA GLU A 297 -9.37 14.12 23.97
C GLU A 297 -7.92 14.58 24.05
N HIS A 298 -7.27 14.86 22.92
CA HIS A 298 -5.83 15.17 22.87
C HIS A 298 -5.53 16.63 22.51
N GLY A 299 -6.56 17.46 22.31
CA GLY A 299 -6.45 18.90 22.07
C GLY A 299 -5.77 19.26 20.75
N VAL A 300 -5.78 18.34 19.77
CA VAL A 300 -5.17 18.54 18.46
C VAL A 300 -5.88 19.65 17.70
N LYS A 301 -5.10 20.47 16.98
CA LYS A 301 -5.55 21.58 16.16
C LYS A 301 -5.51 21.18 14.70
N LEU A 302 -6.66 20.78 14.17
CA LEU A 302 -6.80 20.48 12.74
C LEU A 302 -6.67 21.78 11.92
N ARG A 303 -5.88 21.75 10.85
CA ARG A 303 -5.62 22.89 9.97
C ARG A 303 -5.67 22.47 8.52
N ALA A 304 -6.30 23.28 7.68
CA ALA A 304 -6.06 23.18 6.24
C ALA A 304 -4.76 23.90 5.91
N PHE A 305 -3.99 23.38 4.94
CA PHE A 305 -3.00 24.23 4.29
C PHE A 305 -3.72 25.37 3.55
N SER A 306 -3.12 26.56 3.52
CA SER A 306 -3.63 27.66 2.70
C SER A 306 -3.43 27.37 1.22
N ASP A 307 -4.22 28.01 0.37
CA ASP A 307 -4.05 27.94 -1.08
C ASP A 307 -2.62 28.32 -1.49
N ASP A 308 -2.06 29.39 -0.89
CA ASP A 308 -0.67 29.82 -1.13
C ASP A 308 0.38 28.73 -0.83
N ILE A 309 0.21 27.98 0.26
CA ILE A 309 1.08 26.84 0.58
C ILE A 309 0.88 25.73 -0.44
N TYR A 310 -0.37 25.44 -0.81
CA TYR A 310 -0.70 24.37 -1.74
C TYR A 310 -0.18 24.66 -3.15
N ASP A 311 -0.29 25.90 -3.62
CA ASP A 311 0.28 26.36 -4.89
C ASP A 311 1.81 26.26 -4.87
N SER A 312 2.44 26.64 -3.76
CA SER A 312 3.90 26.48 -3.58
C SER A 312 4.34 25.02 -3.62
N PHE A 313 3.53 24.09 -3.08
CA PHE A 313 3.78 22.65 -3.24
C PHE A 313 3.67 22.22 -4.70
N GLY A 314 2.70 22.75 -5.46
CA GLY A 314 2.51 22.45 -6.87
C GLY A 314 3.71 22.88 -7.72
N GLU A 315 4.15 24.13 -7.57
CA GLU A 315 5.33 24.66 -8.27
C GLU A 315 6.61 23.88 -7.94
N ALA A 316 6.76 23.45 -6.69
CA ALA A 316 7.89 22.62 -6.27
C ALA A 316 7.78 21.18 -6.81
N ALA A 317 6.56 20.62 -6.87
CA ALA A 317 6.30 19.30 -7.45
C ALA A 317 6.68 19.25 -8.94
N ASP A 318 6.35 20.28 -9.72
CA ASP A 318 6.74 20.34 -11.14
C ASP A 318 8.26 20.26 -11.30
N LYS A 319 9.03 20.98 -10.47
CA LYS A 319 10.50 20.92 -10.47
C LYS A 319 11.01 19.53 -10.09
N VAL A 320 10.36 18.84 -9.16
CA VAL A 320 10.71 17.46 -8.79
C VAL A 320 10.41 16.51 -9.94
N PHE A 321 9.28 16.65 -10.62
CA PHE A 321 8.93 15.81 -11.77
C PHE A 321 9.86 16.02 -12.95
N ASP A 322 10.32 17.25 -13.20
CA ASP A 322 11.38 17.53 -14.17
C ASP A 322 12.67 16.77 -13.85
N ASP A 323 13.08 16.75 -12.58
CA ASP A 323 14.27 16.02 -12.15
C ASP A 323 14.10 14.51 -12.32
N VAL A 324 12.91 13.96 -12.02
CA VAL A 324 12.62 12.54 -12.22
C VAL A 324 12.65 12.14 -13.70
N GLN A 325 12.01 12.92 -14.56
CA GLN A 325 11.98 12.64 -16.00
C GLN A 325 13.36 12.68 -16.65
N LYS A 326 14.28 13.51 -16.13
CA LYS A 326 15.67 13.59 -16.60
C LYS A 326 16.53 12.39 -16.17
N HIS A 327 16.05 11.57 -15.22
CA HIS A 327 16.81 10.43 -14.70
C HIS A 327 17.04 9.34 -15.75
N SER A 328 15.98 8.91 -16.45
CA SER A 328 16.05 7.86 -17.47
C SER A 328 14.87 7.93 -18.44
N PRO A 329 14.99 7.37 -19.65
CA PRO A 329 13.85 7.21 -20.56
C PRO A 329 12.68 6.45 -19.92
N LEU A 330 12.97 5.44 -19.09
CA LEU A 330 11.94 4.68 -18.36
C LEU A 330 11.24 5.55 -17.31
N ALA A 331 11.97 6.37 -16.56
CA ALA A 331 11.38 7.31 -15.60
C ALA A 331 10.45 8.31 -16.30
N LYS A 332 10.85 8.79 -17.48
CA LYS A 332 10.01 9.65 -18.32
C LYS A 332 8.76 8.92 -18.81
N GLU A 333 8.88 7.70 -19.33
CA GLU A 333 7.74 6.88 -19.79
C GLU A 333 6.74 6.63 -18.65
N ILE A 334 7.24 6.33 -17.45
CA ILE A 334 6.41 6.16 -16.24
C ILE A 334 5.65 7.44 -15.92
N HIS A 335 6.33 8.59 -15.89
CA HIS A 335 5.71 9.88 -15.61
C HIS A 335 4.63 10.23 -16.63
N GLU A 336 4.92 10.11 -17.92
CA GLU A 336 3.98 10.43 -19.00
C GLU A 336 2.71 9.56 -18.93
N SER A 337 2.86 8.25 -18.69
CA SER A 337 1.74 7.32 -18.48
C SER A 337 0.90 7.71 -17.26
N PHE A 338 1.55 8.00 -16.14
CA PHE A 338 0.89 8.42 -14.91
C PHE A 338 0.10 9.73 -15.07
N ILE A 339 0.68 10.72 -15.76
CA ILE A 339 0.02 12.01 -16.02
C ILE A 339 -1.19 11.84 -16.94
N ALA A 340 -1.10 10.97 -17.95
CA ALA A 340 -2.23 10.65 -18.82
C ALA A 340 -3.39 10.03 -18.00
N ALA A 341 -3.09 9.10 -17.08
CA ALA A 341 -4.08 8.53 -16.19
C ALA A 341 -4.68 9.58 -15.24
N ARG A 342 -3.84 10.42 -14.62
CA ARG A 342 -4.30 11.52 -13.74
C ARG A 342 -5.26 12.46 -14.45
N THR A 343 -4.95 12.79 -15.70
CA THR A 343 -5.79 13.68 -16.54
C THR A 343 -7.11 13.01 -16.87
N ASN A 344 -7.08 11.78 -17.40
CA ASN A 344 -8.28 11.12 -17.92
C ASN A 344 -9.22 10.63 -16.82
N VAL A 345 -8.68 9.92 -15.82
CA VAL A 345 -9.49 9.38 -14.72
C VAL A 345 -9.92 10.50 -13.78
N GLY A 346 -9.04 11.46 -13.50
CA GLY A 346 -9.35 12.62 -12.66
C GLY A 346 -10.40 13.55 -13.27
N ALA A 347 -10.39 13.74 -14.59
CA ALA A 347 -11.45 14.50 -15.27
C ALA A 347 -12.84 13.85 -15.09
N TRP A 348 -12.90 12.51 -15.09
CA TRP A 348 -14.13 11.79 -14.77
C TRP A 348 -14.50 11.91 -13.29
N ALA A 349 -13.55 11.71 -12.37
CA ALA A 349 -13.77 11.82 -10.92
C ALA A 349 -14.33 13.20 -10.53
N LYS A 350 -13.86 14.27 -11.18
CA LYS A 350 -14.31 15.65 -10.98
C LYS A 350 -15.83 15.82 -11.13
N ILE A 351 -16.42 15.19 -12.15
CA ILE A 351 -17.85 15.33 -12.46
C ILE A 351 -18.72 14.20 -11.86
N SER A 352 -18.10 13.16 -11.31
CA SER A 352 -18.77 12.01 -10.72
C SER A 352 -18.65 12.03 -9.19
N ASP A 353 -17.71 11.28 -8.63
CA ASP A 353 -17.58 11.08 -7.18
C ASP A 353 -17.30 12.39 -6.44
N GLN A 354 -16.42 13.26 -6.96
CA GLN A 354 -16.11 14.54 -6.32
C GLN A 354 -17.34 15.44 -6.28
N ALA A 355 -18.00 15.65 -7.41
CA ALA A 355 -19.21 16.46 -7.50
C ALA A 355 -20.33 15.91 -6.62
N TYR A 356 -20.54 14.59 -6.64
CA TYR A 356 -21.56 13.94 -5.82
C TYR A 356 -21.27 14.08 -4.32
N VAL A 357 -20.06 13.76 -3.86
CA VAL A 357 -19.69 13.85 -2.43
C VAL A 357 -19.81 15.29 -1.94
N GLN A 358 -19.38 16.28 -2.75
CA GLN A 358 -19.53 17.69 -2.41
C GLN A 358 -21.01 18.09 -2.27
N GLN A 359 -21.87 17.70 -3.22
CA GLN A 359 -23.30 18.01 -3.16
C GLN A 359 -23.99 17.30 -1.99
N ARG A 360 -23.68 16.01 -1.76
CA ARG A 360 -24.19 15.23 -0.64
C ARG A 360 -23.84 15.88 0.69
N ASN A 361 -22.57 16.21 0.92
CA ASN A 361 -22.12 16.80 2.18
C ASN A 361 -22.75 18.19 2.38
N ARG A 362 -22.85 19.01 1.32
CA ARG A 362 -23.53 20.31 1.37
C ARG A 362 -25.00 20.19 1.76
N VAL A 363 -25.75 19.26 1.17
CA VAL A 363 -27.17 19.04 1.46
C VAL A 363 -27.39 18.49 2.87
N LEU A 364 -26.46 17.67 3.36
CA LEU A 364 -26.55 17.03 4.68
C LEU A 364 -25.91 17.83 5.83
N GLY A 365 -25.15 18.89 5.53
CA GLY A 365 -24.41 19.67 6.54
C GLY A 365 -23.31 18.87 7.23
N LEU A 366 -22.61 18.01 6.48
CA LEU A 366 -21.51 17.18 6.96
C LEU A 366 -20.17 17.90 6.98
#